data_AF-A0A3M6R262-F1
#
_entry.id   AF-A0A3M6R262-F1
#
_cell.length_a   1.000
_cell.length_b   1.000
_cell.length_c   1.000
_cell.angle_alpha   90.00
_cell.angle_beta   90.00
_cell.angle_gamma   90.00
#
_symmetry.space_group_name_H-M   'P 1'
#
loop_
_entity.id
_entity.type
_entity.pdbx_description
1 polymer ?
#
loop_
_entity_poly.entity_id
_entity_poly.type
_entity_poly.pdbx_seq_one_letter_code
_entity_poly.pdbx_strand_id
1 'polypeptide(L)'
;MKPQKGFTLIELMVVVAIIGILAAIAIPQYQNYIARTQFTRVMSDTSTLRPVIETCLLHGLTVIGTQVGQCDPQATGSNLLTGASQTGAALPAHTGVPQVAINAGVATIVATFGNNASVPLNAATLTWTRSNDGVWTCSSTADAKYKSSGCQ
;
A
#
# COMPACT_ATOMS: atom_id res chain seq x y z
N MET A 1 39.18 -8.59 45.90
CA MET A 1 38.27 -7.84 44.98
C MET A 1 38.86 -7.95 43.58
N LYS A 2 38.14 -8.54 42.61
CA LYS A 2 38.61 -8.62 41.22
C LYS A 2 38.43 -7.24 40.57
N PRO A 3 39.48 -6.62 40.01
CA PRO A 3 39.31 -5.34 39.32
C PRO A 3 38.38 -5.53 38.13
N GLN A 4 37.29 -4.77 38.08
CA GLN A 4 36.42 -4.69 36.91
C GLN A 4 37.22 -4.04 35.77
N LYS A 5 37.55 -4.83 34.74
CA LYS A 5 38.10 -4.28 33.49
C LYS A 5 36.98 -3.55 32.77
N GLY A 6 37.00 -2.22 32.84
CA GLY A 6 36.12 -1.36 32.06
C GLY A 6 36.49 -1.37 30.58
N PHE A 7 35.53 -1.03 29.73
CA PHE A 7 35.71 -0.84 28.30
C PHE A 7 36.48 0.46 28.03
N THR A 8 37.46 0.44 27.13
CA THR A 8 38.27 1.65 26.85
C THR A 8 37.53 2.59 25.91
N LEU A 9 37.81 3.90 26.02
CA LEU A 9 37.26 4.91 25.11
C LEU A 9 37.65 4.64 23.65
N ILE A 10 38.84 4.12 23.40
CA ILE A 10 39.31 3.78 22.05
C ILE A 10 38.58 2.58 21.47
N GLU A 11 38.32 1.54 22.27
CA GLU A 11 37.50 0.39 21.84
C GLU A 11 36.08 0.86 21.47
N LEU A 12 35.51 1.79 22.24
CA LEU A 12 34.19 2.35 21.96
C LEU A 12 34.16 3.17 20.67
N MET A 13 35.17 3.98 20.43
CA MET A 13 35.26 4.75 19.18
C MET A 13 35.35 3.85 17.94
N VAL A 14 36.15 2.79 18.00
CA VAL A 14 36.27 1.84 16.88
C VAL A 14 34.97 1.09 16.64
N VAL A 15 34.28 0.65 17.69
CA VAL A 15 32.98 -0.01 17.56
C VAL A 15 31.93 0.92 16.93
N VAL A 16 31.86 2.18 17.37
CA VAL A 16 30.95 3.17 16.79
C VAL A 16 31.27 3.43 15.31
N ALA A 17 32.55 3.49 14.94
CA ALA A 17 32.97 3.66 13.55
C ALA A 17 32.50 2.49 12.66
N ILE A 18 32.67 1.24 13.12
CA ILE A 18 32.24 0.06 12.37
C ILE A 18 30.71 0.04 12.24
N ILE A 19 29.97 0.31 13.32
CA ILE A 19 28.50 0.38 13.29
C ILE A 19 28.03 1.47 12.33
N GLY A 20 28.71 2.64 12.30
CA GLY A 20 28.41 3.73 11.38
C GLY A 20 28.51 3.32 9.91
N ILE A 21 29.56 2.59 9.53
CA ILE A 21 29.75 2.09 8.15
C ILE A 21 28.66 1.08 7.79
N LEU A 22 28.36 0.12 8.67
CA LEU A 22 27.32 -0.88 8.44
C LEU A 22 25.93 -0.24 8.32
N ALA A 23 25.62 0.73 9.18
CA ALA A 23 24.34 1.44 9.18
C ALA A 23 24.10 2.20 7.87
N ALA A 24 25.14 2.83 7.30
CA ALA A 24 25.04 3.56 6.03
C ALA A 24 24.57 2.67 4.86
N ILE A 25 24.89 1.37 4.88
CA ILE A 25 24.47 0.41 3.84
C ILE A 25 23.14 -0.26 4.23
N ALA A 26 23.00 -0.66 5.49
CA ALA A 26 21.85 -1.44 5.95
C ALA A 26 20.54 -0.63 5.98
N ILE A 27 20.59 0.64 6.39
CA ILE A 27 19.40 1.50 6.50
C ILE A 27 18.69 1.70 5.15
N PRO A 28 19.35 2.14 4.05
CA PRO A 28 18.66 2.31 2.77
C PRO A 28 18.14 0.98 2.20
N GLN A 29 18.87 -0.13 2.41
CA GLN A 29 18.40 -1.46 2.01
C GLN A 29 17.13 -1.88 2.77
N TYR A 30 17.09 -1.67 4.08
CA TYR A 30 15.92 -1.95 4.91
C TYR A 30 14.71 -1.08 4.51
N GLN A 31 14.91 0.21 4.25
CA GLN A 31 13.86 1.09 3.77
C GLN A 31 13.28 0.62 2.43
N ASN A 32 14.12 0.15 1.50
CA ASN A 32 13.66 -0.42 0.23
C ASN A 32 12.86 -1.71 0.42
N TYR A 33 13.26 -2.57 1.37
CA TYR A 33 12.51 -3.77 1.71
C TYR A 33 11.13 -3.44 2.26
N ILE A 34 11.04 -2.48 3.19
CA ILE A 34 9.75 -2.03 3.75
C ILE A 34 8.83 -1.44 2.68
N ALA A 35 9.38 -0.66 1.73
CA ALA A 35 8.60 -0.16 0.61
C ALA A 35 8.02 -1.31 -0.25
N ARG A 36 8.82 -2.32 -0.61
CA ARG A 36 8.35 -3.50 -1.36
C ARG A 36 7.25 -4.27 -0.61
N THR A 37 7.41 -4.46 0.70
CA THR A 37 6.44 -5.22 1.49
C THR A 37 5.13 -4.46 1.65
N GLN A 38 5.19 -3.14 1.86
CA GLN A 38 4.00 -2.28 1.89
C GLN A 38 3.27 -2.27 0.54
N PHE A 39 4.01 -2.18 -0.57
CA PHE A 39 3.42 -2.25 -1.92
C PHE A 39 2.68 -3.57 -2.12
N THR A 40 3.32 -4.69 -1.79
CA THR A 40 2.73 -6.03 -1.93
C THR A 40 1.50 -6.21 -1.03
N ARG A 41 1.53 -5.67 0.19
CA ARG A 41 0.37 -5.67 1.10
C ARG A 41 -0.81 -4.92 0.48
N VAL A 42 -0.61 -3.69 0.02
CA VAL A 42 -1.67 -2.90 -0.63
C VAL A 42 -2.19 -3.59 -1.88
N MET A 43 -1.32 -4.22 -2.67
CA MET A 43 -1.73 -5.00 -3.83
C MET A 43 -2.64 -6.18 -3.43
N SER A 44 -2.29 -6.91 -2.37
CA SER A 44 -3.11 -7.99 -1.84
C SER A 44 -4.45 -7.46 -1.34
N ASP A 45 -4.45 -6.43 -0.50
CA ASP A 45 -5.65 -5.82 0.08
C ASP A 45 -6.60 -5.35 -1.03
N THR A 46 -6.10 -4.63 -2.04
CA THR A 46 -6.90 -4.14 -3.17
C THR A 46 -7.40 -5.24 -4.10
N SER A 47 -6.67 -6.36 -4.22
CA SER A 47 -7.07 -7.48 -5.07
C SER A 47 -8.36 -8.16 -4.61
N THR A 48 -8.70 -8.04 -3.31
CA THR A 48 -9.92 -8.57 -2.71
C THR A 48 -11.19 -7.84 -3.15
N LEU A 49 -11.06 -6.60 -3.64
CA LEU A 49 -12.19 -5.79 -4.12
C LEU A 49 -12.67 -6.23 -5.51
N ARG A 50 -11.80 -6.88 -6.29
CA ARG A 50 -12.13 -7.32 -7.66
C ARG A 50 -13.36 -8.25 -7.72
N PRO A 51 -13.46 -9.34 -6.94
CA PRO A 51 -14.65 -10.19 -6.97
C PRO A 51 -15.92 -9.45 -6.53
N VAL A 52 -15.84 -8.53 -5.56
CA VAL A 52 -16.99 -7.73 -5.12
C VAL A 52 -17.52 -6.86 -6.28
N ILE A 53 -16.61 -6.18 -6.97
CA ILE A 53 -16.95 -5.36 -8.13
C ILE A 53 -17.47 -6.22 -9.29
N GLU A 54 -16.94 -7.42 -9.48
CA GLU A 54 -17.45 -8.35 -10.49
C GLU A 54 -18.90 -8.72 -10.20
N THR A 55 -19.24 -9.06 -8.96
CA THR A 55 -20.61 -9.32 -8.55
C THR A 55 -21.52 -8.10 -8.75
N CYS A 56 -21.04 -6.90 -8.45
CA CYS A 56 -21.80 -5.67 -8.71
C CYS A 56 -22.11 -5.47 -10.20
N LEU A 57 -21.11 -5.67 -11.06
CA LEU A 57 -21.25 -5.53 -12.50
C LEU A 57 -22.21 -6.57 -13.09
N LEU A 58 -22.17 -7.81 -12.60
CA LEU A 58 -23.11 -8.86 -12.99
C LEU A 58 -24.55 -8.53 -12.62
N HIS A 59 -24.77 -7.76 -11.55
CA HIS A 59 -26.08 -7.25 -11.15
C HIS A 59 -26.44 -5.91 -11.82
N GLY A 60 -25.60 -5.37 -12.70
CA GLY A 60 -25.83 -4.09 -13.39
C GLY A 60 -25.64 -2.86 -12.49
N LEU A 61 -24.99 -3.01 -11.33
CA LEU A 61 -24.76 -1.93 -10.36
C LEU A 61 -23.51 -1.14 -10.76
N THR A 62 -23.70 0.12 -11.14
CA THR A 62 -22.61 1.00 -11.64
C THR A 62 -22.32 2.19 -10.73
N VAL A 63 -23.18 2.46 -9.75
CA VAL A 63 -23.00 3.56 -8.78
C VAL A 63 -22.45 2.98 -7.48
N ILE A 64 -21.36 3.55 -6.97
CA ILE A 64 -20.79 3.14 -5.68
C ILE A 64 -21.60 3.73 -4.53
N GLY A 65 -21.95 2.90 -3.55
CA GLY A 65 -22.69 3.30 -2.35
C GLY A 65 -23.38 2.12 -1.66
N THR A 66 -24.15 2.41 -0.61
CA THR A 66 -24.77 1.39 0.27
C THR A 66 -26.29 1.26 0.09
N GLN A 67 -26.89 2.08 -0.78
CA GLN A 67 -28.33 2.05 -1.02
C GLN A 67 -28.72 0.93 -1.99
N VAL A 68 -30.03 0.63 -2.04
CA VAL A 68 -30.59 -0.31 -3.02
C VAL A 68 -30.23 0.15 -4.43
N GLY A 69 -29.68 -0.75 -5.25
CA GLY A 69 -29.24 -0.41 -6.61
C GLY A 69 -27.82 0.19 -6.68
N GLN A 70 -27.08 0.23 -5.57
CA GLN A 70 -25.68 0.66 -5.54
C GLN A 70 -24.75 -0.53 -5.23
N CYS A 71 -23.49 -0.39 -5.65
CA CYS A 71 -22.42 -1.32 -5.36
C CYS A 71 -21.66 -0.87 -4.11
N ASP A 72 -21.69 -1.69 -3.07
CA ASP A 72 -20.81 -1.52 -1.92
C ASP A 72 -19.50 -2.29 -2.18
N PRO A 73 -18.35 -1.61 -2.36
CA PRO A 73 -17.07 -2.26 -2.58
C PRO A 73 -16.54 -2.96 -1.33
N GLN A 74 -17.12 -2.71 -0.14
CA GLN A 74 -16.69 -3.26 1.15
C GLN A 74 -15.21 -3.01 1.44
N ALA A 75 -14.72 -1.83 1.04
CA ALA A 75 -13.32 -1.47 1.19
C ALA A 75 -12.94 -1.28 2.66
N THR A 76 -11.94 -2.03 3.12
CA THR A 76 -11.39 -1.90 4.48
C THR A 76 -10.32 -0.81 4.52
N GLY A 77 -10.38 0.04 5.55
CA GLY A 77 -9.40 1.09 5.78
C GLY A 77 -8.00 0.54 6.02
N SER A 78 -7.00 1.14 5.37
CA SER A 78 -5.58 0.82 5.55
C SER A 78 -4.82 2.04 6.03
N ASN A 79 -3.89 1.84 6.97
CA ASN A 79 -3.02 2.91 7.46
C ASN A 79 -1.89 3.28 6.48
N LEU A 80 -1.76 2.55 5.36
CA LEU A 80 -0.82 2.83 4.28
C LEU A 80 -1.43 3.65 3.15
N LEU A 81 -2.76 3.81 3.17
CA LEU A 81 -3.53 4.41 2.09
C LEU A 81 -4.17 5.70 2.51
N THR A 82 -4.40 6.57 1.53
CA THR A 82 -5.26 7.75 1.64
C THR A 82 -6.49 7.56 0.78
N GLY A 83 -7.59 8.23 1.13
CA GLY A 83 -8.85 8.18 0.40
C GLY A 83 -10.02 8.16 1.37
N ALA A 84 -11.04 8.96 1.07
CA ALA A 84 -12.26 9.01 1.87
C ALA A 84 -13.12 7.77 1.64
N SER A 85 -13.94 7.42 2.62
CA SER A 85 -14.94 6.37 2.46
C SER A 85 -15.97 6.77 1.39
N GLN A 86 -16.20 5.88 0.43
CA GLN A 86 -17.21 6.07 -0.62
C GLN A 86 -18.60 5.57 -0.19
N THR A 87 -18.69 4.92 0.97
CA THR A 87 -19.93 4.36 1.54
C THR A 87 -20.41 5.14 2.76
N GLY A 88 -19.71 6.22 3.13
CA GLY A 88 -19.99 7.00 4.34
C GLY A 88 -19.57 6.31 5.64
N ALA A 89 -18.94 5.14 5.57
CA ALA A 89 -18.38 4.47 6.74
C ALA A 89 -17.30 5.34 7.42
N ALA A 90 -17.36 5.44 8.75
CA ALA A 90 -16.33 6.13 9.52
C ALA A 90 -15.02 5.35 9.47
N LEU A 91 -13.95 6.03 9.03
CA LEU A 91 -12.61 5.46 8.99
C LEU A 91 -11.84 5.85 10.26
N PRO A 92 -11.07 4.93 10.88
CA PRO A 92 -10.13 5.28 11.93
C PRO A 92 -9.16 6.39 11.49
N ALA A 93 -8.67 7.19 12.43
CA ALA A 93 -7.70 8.24 12.13
C ALA A 93 -6.47 7.67 11.41
N HIS A 94 -5.95 8.40 10.42
CA HIS A 94 -4.80 8.01 9.60
C HIS A 94 -4.99 6.70 8.83
N THR A 95 -6.24 6.39 8.45
CA THR A 95 -6.55 5.32 7.51
C THR A 95 -7.27 5.88 6.29
N GLY A 96 -7.11 5.19 5.16
CA GLY A 96 -7.80 5.51 3.91
C GLY A 96 -8.23 4.25 3.19
N VAL A 97 -9.16 4.40 2.26
CA VAL A 97 -9.65 3.30 1.41
C VAL A 97 -9.30 3.52 -0.06
N PRO A 98 -9.08 2.45 -0.84
CA PRO A 98 -9.02 2.54 -2.29
C PRO A 98 -10.29 3.19 -2.85
N GLN A 99 -10.13 4.02 -3.88
CA GLN A 99 -11.23 4.67 -4.57
C GLN A 99 -11.67 3.81 -5.76
N VAL A 100 -12.92 3.37 -5.74
CA VAL A 100 -13.54 2.57 -6.78
C VAL A 100 -14.42 3.46 -7.66
N ALA A 101 -14.33 3.30 -8.96
CA ALA A 101 -15.26 3.90 -9.91
C ALA A 101 -15.67 2.88 -10.96
N ILE A 102 -16.93 2.93 -11.39
CA ILE A 102 -17.47 2.07 -12.44
C ILE A 102 -18.11 2.98 -13.48
N ASN A 103 -17.71 2.83 -14.75
CA ASN A 103 -18.25 3.61 -15.86
C ASN A 103 -18.42 2.72 -17.09
N ALA A 104 -19.67 2.55 -17.55
CA ALA A 104 -20.01 1.81 -18.77
C ALA A 104 -19.39 0.40 -18.90
N GLY A 105 -19.23 -0.32 -17.78
CA GLY A 105 -18.64 -1.68 -17.75
C GLY A 105 -17.13 -1.73 -17.46
N VAL A 106 -16.45 -0.57 -17.49
CA VAL A 106 -15.07 -0.41 -17.03
C VAL A 106 -15.08 -0.09 -15.54
N ALA A 107 -14.29 -0.81 -14.76
CA ALA A 107 -14.12 -0.53 -13.34
C ALA A 107 -12.67 -0.19 -13.01
N THR A 108 -12.45 0.80 -12.15
CA THR A 108 -11.12 1.21 -11.69
C THR A 108 -11.08 1.17 -10.17
N ILE A 109 -10.05 0.56 -9.60
CA ILE A 109 -9.72 0.62 -8.16
C ILE A 109 -8.39 1.36 -8.04
N VAL A 110 -8.39 2.54 -7.43
CA VAL A 110 -7.19 3.37 -7.24
C VAL A 110 -6.85 3.43 -5.76
N ALA A 111 -5.77 2.76 -5.37
CA ALA A 111 -5.18 2.90 -4.04
C ALA A 111 -4.04 3.92 -4.08
N THR A 112 -4.17 4.99 -3.30
CA THR A 112 -3.13 6.02 -3.19
C THR A 112 -2.36 5.83 -1.90
N PHE A 113 -1.05 5.68 -1.98
CA PHE A 113 -0.16 5.56 -0.83
C PHE A 113 0.01 6.93 -0.17
N GLY A 114 -0.03 6.97 1.16
CA GLY A 114 0.17 8.19 1.96
C GLY A 114 0.26 7.78 3.42
N ASN A 115 -0.36 8.48 4.37
CA ASN A 115 -0.39 8.10 5.80
C ASN A 115 0.95 7.51 6.31
N ASN A 116 0.99 6.22 6.68
CA ASN A 116 2.18 5.52 7.19
C ASN A 116 2.96 4.76 6.09
N ALA A 117 2.69 5.04 4.81
CA ALA A 117 3.49 4.53 3.72
C ALA A 117 4.92 5.06 3.84
N SER A 118 5.87 4.20 3.49
CA SER A 118 7.27 4.55 3.40
C SER A 118 7.46 5.75 2.47
N VAL A 119 8.38 6.65 2.82
CA VAL A 119 8.70 7.86 2.06
C VAL A 119 8.78 7.63 0.54
N PRO A 120 9.47 6.59 0.01
CA PRO A 120 9.55 6.37 -1.43
C PRO A 120 8.22 5.99 -2.11
N LEU A 121 7.19 5.61 -1.35
CA LEU A 121 5.86 5.30 -1.88
C LEU A 121 4.86 6.44 -1.68
N ASN A 122 5.21 7.50 -0.96
CA ASN A 122 4.25 8.55 -0.64
C ASN A 122 3.71 9.20 -1.94
N ALA A 123 2.39 9.34 -2.04
CA ALA A 123 1.63 9.78 -3.20
C ALA A 123 1.70 8.88 -4.45
N ALA A 124 2.40 7.75 -4.40
CA ALA A 124 2.31 6.74 -5.45
C ALA A 124 0.89 6.15 -5.50
N THR A 125 0.49 5.62 -6.65
CA THR A 125 -0.82 4.99 -6.83
C THR A 125 -0.64 3.57 -7.35
N LEU A 126 -1.54 2.69 -6.92
CA LEU A 126 -1.74 1.35 -7.46
C LEU A 126 -3.16 1.31 -8.03
N THR A 127 -3.28 1.07 -9.32
CA THR A 127 -4.53 1.14 -10.07
C THR A 127 -4.84 -0.21 -10.71
N TRP A 128 -5.92 -0.84 -10.28
CA TRP A 128 -6.53 -1.94 -11.00
C TRP A 128 -7.55 -1.39 -11.98
N THR A 129 -7.47 -1.83 -13.24
CA THR A 129 -8.46 -1.50 -14.27
C THR A 129 -9.06 -2.79 -14.80
N ARG A 130 -10.39 -2.87 -14.82
CA ARG A 130 -11.16 -3.91 -15.48
C ARG A 130 -11.64 -3.38 -16.82
N SER A 131 -11.28 -4.05 -17.90
CA SER A 131 -11.80 -3.78 -19.25
C SER A 131 -13.24 -4.28 -19.41
N ASN A 132 -13.93 -3.88 -20.48
CA ASN A 132 -15.27 -4.39 -20.80
C ASN A 132 -15.28 -5.91 -21.04
N ASP A 133 -14.14 -6.48 -21.45
CA ASP A 133 -13.96 -7.93 -21.65
C ASP A 133 -13.75 -8.69 -20.33
N GLY A 134 -13.80 -8.01 -19.18
CA GLY A 134 -13.61 -8.62 -17.86
C GLY A 134 -12.15 -8.87 -17.47
N VAL A 135 -11.19 -8.44 -18.31
CA VAL A 135 -9.76 -8.57 -18.02
C VAL A 135 -9.33 -7.50 -17.02
N TRP A 136 -8.67 -7.93 -15.95
CA TRP A 136 -8.09 -7.06 -14.93
C TRP A 136 -6.60 -6.83 -15.18
N THR A 137 -6.20 -5.56 -15.26
CA THR A 137 -4.80 -5.13 -15.37
C THR A 137 -4.42 -4.27 -14.17
N CYS A 138 -3.21 -4.46 -13.65
CA CYS A 138 -2.66 -3.63 -12.57
C CYS A 138 -1.59 -2.70 -13.13
N SER A 139 -1.70 -1.41 -12.80
CA SER A 139 -0.69 -0.40 -13.08
C SER A 139 -0.31 0.38 -11.83
N SER A 140 0.91 0.88 -11.74
CA SER A 140 1.39 1.66 -10.59
C SER A 140 2.30 2.81 -10.98
N THR A 141 2.27 3.91 -10.23
CA THR A 141 3.22 5.04 -10.39
C THR A 141 4.44 4.95 -9.48
N ALA A 142 4.50 3.95 -8.59
CA ALA A 142 5.67 3.72 -7.74
C ALA A 142 6.93 3.43 -8.58
N ASP A 143 8.12 3.61 -8.01
CA ASP A 143 9.36 3.23 -8.70
C ASP A 143 9.36 1.71 -8.99
N ALA A 144 9.83 1.31 -10.19
CA ALA A 144 9.89 -0.08 -10.63
C ALA A 144 10.61 -0.99 -9.64
N LYS A 145 11.58 -0.47 -8.87
CA LYS A 145 12.26 -1.25 -7.84
C LYS A 145 11.34 -1.69 -6.69
N TYR A 146 10.18 -1.07 -6.49
CA TYR A 146 9.24 -1.42 -5.41
C TYR A 146 8.03 -2.22 -5.89
N LYS A 147 7.73 -2.18 -7.19
CA LYS A 147 6.60 -2.89 -7.79
C LYS A 147 6.79 -4.40 -7.74
N SER A 148 5.68 -5.12 -7.60
CA SER A 148 5.66 -6.58 -7.79
C SER A 148 5.61 -6.90 -9.29
N SER A 149 6.05 -8.10 -9.69
CA SER A 149 6.01 -8.53 -11.10
C SER A 149 4.61 -8.59 -11.70
N GLY A 150 3.56 -8.61 -10.87
CA GLY A 150 2.16 -8.64 -11.28
C GLY A 150 1.51 -7.27 -11.51
N CYS A 151 2.22 -6.15 -11.29
CA CYS A 151 1.70 -4.80 -11.49
C CYS A 151 2.74 -3.91 -12.17
N GLN A 152 2.42 -3.41 -13.37
CA GLN A 152 3.39 -2.69 -14.22
C GLN A 152 3.40 -1.18 -14.00
#